data_AF-K7U2V4-F1
#
_entry.id   AF-K7U2V4-F1
#
_cell.length_a   1.000
_cell.length_b   1.000
_cell.length_c   1.000
_cell.angle_alpha   90.00
_cell.angle_beta   90.00
_cell.angle_gamma   90.00
#
_symmetry.space_group_name_H-M   'P 1'
#
loop_
_entity.id
_entity.type
_entity.pdbx_description
1 polymer ?
#
loop_
_entity_poly.entity_id
_entity_poly.type
_entity_poly.pdbx_seq_one_letter_code
_entity_poly.pdbx_strand_id
1 'polypeptide(L)'
;MAIAESCVDAVVMEMVAVYCGGLYAAKPELAARRIEAIGFQVGHQLSERYTMERPRFSDHLEAIKFICKDFWSELFKKQIDNLKTNHRVMQKYFLSVFPSR
;
A
#
# COMPACT_ATOMS: atom_id res chain seq x y z
N MET A 1 -14.31 -4.40 -15.18
CA MET A 1 -13.38 -4.06 -14.08
C MET A 1 -12.93 -2.60 -14.06
N ALA A 2 -12.90 -1.85 -15.17
CA ALA A 2 -12.52 -0.42 -15.18
C ALA A 2 -13.34 0.49 -14.24
N ILE A 3 -14.63 0.18 -14.01
CA ILE A 3 -15.50 0.93 -13.09
C ILE A 3 -14.95 0.88 -11.65
N ALA A 4 -14.40 -0.26 -11.22
CA ALA A 4 -13.85 -0.41 -9.87
C ALA A 4 -12.57 0.42 -9.66
N GLU A 5 -11.74 0.58 -10.69
CA GLU A 5 -10.50 1.39 -10.62
C GLU A 5 -10.81 2.88 -10.44
N SER A 6 -11.74 3.41 -11.25
CA SER A 6 -12.20 4.79 -11.10
C SER A 6 -12.85 5.06 -9.75
N CYS A 7 -13.51 4.05 -9.15
CA CYS A 7 -14.10 4.19 -7.83
C CYS A 7 -13.02 4.29 -6.74
N VAL A 8 -11.93 3.54 -6.83
CA VAL A 8 -10.83 3.62 -5.85
C VAL A 8 -10.18 5.00 -5.90
N ASP A 9 -9.87 5.50 -7.09
CA ASP A 9 -9.28 6.84 -7.26
C ASP A 9 -10.21 7.94 -6.72
N ALA A 10 -11.52 7.85 -7.01
CA ALA A 10 -12.51 8.78 -6.48
C ALA A 10 -12.62 8.69 -4.95
N VAL A 11 -12.65 7.49 -4.38
CA VAL A 11 -12.70 7.29 -2.92
C VAL A 11 -11.45 7.86 -2.25
N VAL A 12 -10.27 7.65 -2.81
CA VAL A 12 -9.01 8.20 -2.28
C VAL A 12 -9.02 9.73 -2.34
N MET A 13 -9.47 10.30 -3.45
CA MET A 13 -9.58 11.76 -3.62
C MET A 13 -10.55 12.37 -2.61
N GLU A 14 -11.74 11.80 -2.46
CA GLU A 14 -12.73 12.24 -1.47
C GLU A 14 -12.23 12.06 -0.04
N MET A 15 -11.53 10.96 0.26
CA MET A 15 -10.95 10.75 1.59
C MET A 15 -9.91 11.84 1.92
N VAL A 16 -9.04 12.19 0.97
CA VAL A 16 -8.10 13.30 1.15
C VAL A 16 -8.84 14.63 1.31
N ALA A 17 -9.86 14.91 0.49
CA ALA A 17 -10.65 16.13 0.58
C ALA A 17 -11.35 16.26 1.94
N VAL A 18 -11.96 15.19 2.45
CA VAL A 18 -12.65 15.17 3.74
C VAL A 18 -11.67 15.34 4.91
N TYR A 19 -10.55 14.61 4.91
CA TYR A 19 -9.60 14.66 6.02
C TYR A 19 -8.79 15.96 6.01
N CYS A 20 -8.23 16.35 4.85
CA CYS A 20 -7.34 17.50 4.74
C CYS A 20 -8.10 18.82 4.58
N GLY A 21 -9.30 18.82 3.99
CA GLY A 21 -10.11 20.04 3.77
C GLY A 21 -11.20 20.26 4.82
N GLY A 22 -11.69 19.18 5.45
CA GLY A 22 -12.77 19.24 6.44
C GLY A 22 -12.29 18.99 7.87
N LEU A 23 -12.11 17.71 8.21
CA LEU A 23 -11.94 17.25 9.59
C LEU A 23 -10.66 17.76 10.27
N TYR A 24 -9.58 17.90 9.50
CA TYR A 24 -8.26 18.30 9.99
C TYR A 24 -7.64 19.41 9.15
N ALA A 25 -8.45 20.35 8.64
CA ALA A 25 -8.00 21.46 7.80
C ALA A 25 -6.83 22.26 8.40
N ALA A 26 -6.85 22.48 9.72
CA ALA A 26 -5.79 23.18 10.44
C ALA A 26 -4.66 22.25 10.95
N LYS A 27 -4.74 20.94 10.72
CA LYS A 27 -3.84 19.90 11.28
C LYS A 27 -3.45 18.86 10.22
N PRO A 28 -2.72 19.25 9.16
CA PRO A 28 -2.40 18.37 8.04
C PRO A 28 -1.59 17.12 8.45
N GLU A 29 -0.72 17.21 9.46
CA GLU A 29 0.04 16.05 9.96
C GLU A 29 -0.88 14.98 10.58
N LEU A 30 -1.96 15.39 11.25
CA LEU A 30 -2.91 14.46 11.84
C LEU A 30 -3.78 13.81 10.76
N ALA A 31 -4.19 14.57 9.73
CA ALA A 31 -4.83 14.00 8.54
C ALA A 31 -3.94 12.95 7.89
N ALA A 32 -2.67 13.29 7.64
CA ALA A 32 -1.70 12.39 7.00
C ALA A 32 -1.58 11.08 7.78
N ARG A 33 -1.42 11.14 9.11
CA ARG A 33 -1.34 9.94 9.96
C ARG A 33 -2.60 9.08 9.94
N ARG A 34 -3.78 9.69 9.89
CA ARG A 34 -5.05 8.95 9.82
C ARG A 34 -5.21 8.25 8.47
N ILE A 35 -4.91 8.95 7.38
CA ILE A 35 -4.92 8.41 6.03
C ILE A 35 -3.89 7.27 5.89
N GLU A 36 -2.68 7.47 6.43
CA GLU A 36 -1.63 6.45 6.47
C GLU A 36 -2.10 5.18 7.20
N ALA A 37 -2.74 5.32 8.37
CA ALA A 37 -3.26 4.18 9.13
C ALA A 37 -4.34 3.40 8.35
N ILE A 38 -5.22 4.09 7.63
CA ILE A 38 -6.22 3.47 6.76
C ILE A 38 -5.53 2.71 5.63
N GLY A 39 -4.58 3.36 4.94
CA GLY A 39 -3.80 2.75 3.86
C GLY A 39 -3.03 1.51 4.32
N PHE A 40 -2.43 1.56 5.51
CA PHE A 40 -1.74 0.43 6.12
C PHE A 40 -2.68 -0.76 6.35
N GLN A 41 -3.85 -0.52 6.96
CA GLN A 41 -4.81 -1.58 7.25
C GLN A 41 -5.33 -2.24 5.96
N VAL A 42 -5.70 -1.43 4.95
CA VAL A 42 -6.19 -1.94 3.65
C VAL A 42 -5.08 -2.71 2.93
N GLY A 43 -3.87 -2.15 2.88
CA GLY A 43 -2.71 -2.77 2.24
C GLY A 43 -2.34 -4.11 2.89
N HIS A 44 -2.37 -4.19 4.22
CA HIS A 44 -2.13 -5.43 4.96
C HIS A 44 -3.14 -6.52 4.58
N GLN A 45 -4.44 -6.24 4.68
CA GLN A 45 -5.50 -7.21 4.36
C GLN A 45 -5.45 -7.68 2.90
N LEU A 46 -5.18 -6.76 1.96
CA LEU A 46 -5.01 -7.11 0.55
C LEU A 46 -3.78 -7.99 0.37
N SER A 47 -2.65 -7.63 0.99
CA SER A 47 -1.41 -8.40 0.86
C SER A 47 -1.60 -9.85 1.32
N GLU A 48 -2.26 -10.07 2.47
CA GLU A 48 -2.59 -11.40 2.98
C GLU A 48 -3.42 -12.20 1.97
N ARG A 49 -4.46 -11.58 1.41
CA ARG A 49 -5.32 -12.21 0.38
C ARG A 49 -4.53 -12.60 -0.87
N TYR A 50 -3.65 -11.73 -1.37
CA TYR A 50 -2.88 -11.98 -2.59
C TYR A 50 -1.70 -12.94 -2.40
N THR A 51 -1.24 -13.14 -1.16
CA THR A 51 -0.18 -14.11 -0.84
C THR A 51 -0.71 -15.47 -0.35
N MET A 52 -2.01 -15.60 -0.08
CA MET A 52 -2.60 -16.81 0.53
C MET A 52 -2.32 -18.10 -0.26
N GLU A 53 -2.38 -18.04 -1.58
CA GLU A 53 -2.17 -19.20 -2.47
C GLU A 53 -0.75 -19.26 -3.04
N ARG A 54 0.14 -18.36 -2.60
CA ARG A 54 1.52 -18.27 -3.10
C ARG A 54 2.48 -19.01 -2.17
N PRO A 55 3.54 -19.63 -2.71
CA PRO A 55 4.67 -20.10 -1.91
C PRO A 55 5.23 -18.96 -1.05
N ARG A 56 5.71 -19.27 0.15
CA ARG A 56 6.40 -18.28 1.00
C ARG A 56 7.59 -17.71 0.24
N PHE A 57 7.81 -16.40 0.39
CA PHE A 57 8.99 -15.73 -0.16
C PHE A 57 10.25 -16.31 0.47
N SER A 58 11.23 -16.67 -0.37
CA SER A 58 12.49 -17.23 0.08
C SER A 58 13.43 -16.16 0.65
N ASP A 59 13.28 -14.91 0.18
CA ASP A 59 14.01 -13.75 0.68
C ASP A 59 13.20 -12.45 0.59
N HIS A 60 13.71 -11.39 1.21
CA HIS A 60 13.06 -10.08 1.22
C HIS A 60 13.01 -9.42 -0.16
N LEU A 61 13.94 -9.73 -1.07
CA LEU A 61 13.96 -9.15 -2.41
C LEU A 61 12.82 -9.69 -3.28
N GLU A 62 12.49 -10.97 -3.16
CA GLU A 62 11.31 -11.57 -3.81
C GLU A 62 10.02 -10.91 -3.33
N ALA A 63 9.92 -10.69 -2.02
CA ALA A 63 8.76 -10.05 -1.43
C ALA A 63 8.62 -8.58 -1.89
N ILE A 64 9.74 -7.87 -2.05
CA ILE A 64 9.78 -6.53 -2.64
C ILE A 64 9.34 -6.56 -4.11
N LYS A 65 9.86 -7.50 -4.91
CA LYS A 65 9.46 -7.65 -6.32
C LYS A 65 7.97 -7.93 -6.44
N PHE A 66 7.43 -8.78 -5.57
CA PHE A 66 6.01 -9.06 -5.49
C PHE A 66 5.21 -7.77 -5.24
N ILE A 67 5.55 -6.99 -4.22
CA ILE A 67 4.83 -5.75 -3.91
C ILE A 67 4.90 -4.76 -5.09
N CYS A 68 6.09 -4.53 -5.64
CA CYS A 68 6.30 -3.48 -6.62
C CYS A 68 5.90 -3.85 -8.05
N LYS A 69 5.83 -5.14 -8.37
CA LYS A 69 5.43 -5.60 -9.70
C LYS A 69 4.04 -6.21 -9.66
N ASP A 70 3.90 -7.37 -9.04
CA ASP A 70 2.67 -8.15 -9.11
C ASP A 70 1.51 -7.45 -8.39
N PHE A 71 1.71 -7.11 -7.11
CA PHE A 71 0.68 -6.53 -6.26
C PHE A 71 0.25 -5.15 -6.78
N TRP A 72 1.22 -4.29 -7.11
CA TRP A 72 0.95 -2.97 -7.67
C TRP A 72 0.24 -3.04 -9.03
N SER A 73 0.71 -3.90 -9.93
CA SER A 73 0.06 -4.07 -11.24
C SER A 73 -1.34 -4.67 -11.10
N GLU A 74 -1.57 -5.54 -10.12
CA GLU A 74 -2.88 -6.13 -9.93
C GLU A 74 -3.91 -5.13 -9.39
N LEU A 75 -3.50 -4.26 -8.45
CA LEU A 75 -4.38 -3.26 -7.85
C LEU A 75 -4.61 -2.05 -8.75
N PHE A 76 -3.56 -1.53 -9.38
CA PHE A 76 -3.59 -0.25 -10.08
C PHE A 76 -3.46 -0.35 -11.59
N LYS A 77 -3.26 -1.57 -12.13
CA LYS A 77 -3.06 -1.82 -13.57
C LYS A 77 -1.98 -0.92 -14.19
N LYS A 78 -1.00 -0.52 -13.36
CA LYS A 78 0.14 0.35 -13.69
C LYS A 78 1.43 -0.43 -13.45
N GLN A 79 2.45 -0.20 -14.29
CA GLN A 79 3.79 -0.76 -14.07
C GLN A 79 4.65 0.21 -13.27
N ILE A 80 5.57 -0.34 -12.47
CA ILE A 80 6.64 0.43 -11.83
C ILE A 80 7.92 0.24 -12.63
N ASP A 81 8.33 1.28 -13.34
CA ASP A 81 9.45 1.19 -14.29
C ASP A 81 10.83 1.34 -13.62
N ASN A 82 10.91 2.09 -12.51
CA ASN A 82 12.19 2.45 -11.87
C ASN A 82 12.19 2.20 -10.36
N LEU A 83 12.26 0.93 -9.95
CA LEU A 83 12.35 0.56 -8.54
C LEU A 83 13.73 0.91 -7.97
N LYS A 84 13.83 2.02 -7.23
CA LYS A 84 15.01 2.38 -6.43
C LYS A 84 14.78 1.96 -4.98
N THR A 85 15.55 0.99 -4.49
CA THR A 85 15.41 0.49 -3.11
C THR A 85 16.54 0.98 -2.22
N ASN A 86 16.21 1.57 -1.07
CA ASN A 86 17.14 1.66 0.05
C ASN A 86 16.95 0.40 0.91
N HIS A 87 17.84 -0.59 0.76
CA HIS A 87 17.72 -1.92 1.37
C HIS A 87 17.44 -1.87 2.87
N ARG A 88 18.05 -0.91 3.58
CA ARG A 88 17.96 -0.78 5.04
C ARG A 88 16.59 -0.27 5.50
N VAL A 89 16.01 0.66 4.76
CA VAL A 89 14.68 1.22 5.05
C VAL A 89 13.61 0.17 4.74
N MET A 90 13.73 -0.49 3.59
CA MET A 90 12.81 -1.55 3.15
C MET A 90 12.68 -2.71 4.15
N GLN A 91 13.80 -3.24 4.65
CA GLN A 91 13.79 -4.34 5.63
C GLN A 91 13.01 -3.99 6.90
N LYS A 92 13.14 -2.75 7.40
CA LYS A 92 12.45 -2.31 8.60
C LYS A 92 10.93 -2.29 8.43
N TYR A 93 10.44 -1.80 7.28
CA TYR A 93 9.01 -1.81 6.96
C TYR A 93 8.49 -3.23 6.78
N PHE A 94 9.24 -4.09 6.09
CA PHE A 94 8.79 -5.46 5.83
C PHE A 94 8.61 -6.26 7.12
N LEU A 95 9.56 -6.18 8.06
CA LEU A 95 9.46 -6.87 9.35
C LEU A 95 8.31 -6.36 10.23
N SER A 96 7.90 -5.09 10.08
CA SER A 96 6.75 -4.54 10.80
C SER A 96 5.39 -4.98 10.24
N VAL A 97 5.34 -5.36 8.96
CA VAL A 97 4.10 -5.75 8.26
C VAL A 97 3.94 -7.27 8.24
N PHE A 98 5.05 -8.01 8.06
CA PHE A 98 5.07 -9.46 7.97
C PHE A 98 5.98 -10.05 9.05
N PRO A 99 5.53 -10.07 10.31
CA PRO A 99 6.29 -10.71 11.37
C PRO A 99 6.41 -12.22 11.07
N SER A 100 7.64 -12.71 11.04
CA SER A 100 7.93 -14.15 10.96
C SER A 100 7.25 -14.84 12.13
N ARG A 101 6.15 -15.56 11.86
CA ARG A 101 5.63 -16.57 12.78
C ARG A 101 6.54 -17.79 12.78
#